data_AF-A0A1J5GX17-F1
#
_entry.id   AF-A0A1J5GX17-F1
#
_cell.length_a   1.000
_cell.length_b   1.000
_cell.length_c   1.000
_cell.angle_alpha   90.00
_cell.angle_beta   90.00
_cell.angle_gamma   90.00
#
_symmetry.space_group_name_H-M   'P 1'
#
loop_
_entity.id
_entity.type
_entity.pdbx_description
1 polymer ?
#
loop_
_entity_poly.entity_id
_entity_poly.type
_entity_poly.pdbx_seq_one_letter_code
_entity_poly.pdbx_strand_id
1 'polypeptide(L)'
;MKVSEFTIKHLSRIINGDCDYTPYLTGSMLVELFNRYGFRDTYGQGFPSRWLYVEEKIKKLNGSVKLAKVIEEIVDPRSYYDTEFKVAEAVDKINNIISYDGYLLIEKGKRYKIVNTESVYIEPESLGEIENDFLTEQIKKCDDKILEEDFDGAITNARTLAETVIVDILSKYDLDYQYKGDLIAAYQRIKRLLNLDPSNIDYPDSIKQILSGLISIINGLANMRNEMSDAHTRRYKPERHHAKLAVNSSKTLSEFLIDTLIKQYRKER
;
A
#
# COMPACT_ATOMS: atom_id res chain seq x y z
N MET A 1 -9.74 2.70 -4.28
CA MET A 1 -10.30 1.66 -5.15
C MET A 1 -11.34 2.29 -6.06
N LYS A 2 -11.13 2.20 -7.38
CA LYS A 2 -12.06 2.71 -8.41
C LYS A 2 -12.60 1.52 -9.19
N VAL A 3 -13.92 1.37 -9.27
CA VAL A 3 -14.60 0.27 -9.95
C VAL A 3 -15.60 0.76 -10.98
N SER A 4 -15.92 -0.09 -11.95
CA SER A 4 -16.93 0.18 -12.99
C SER A 4 -18.36 0.25 -12.43
N GLU A 5 -19.26 0.92 -13.16
CA GLU A 5 -20.70 0.96 -12.84
C GLU A 5 -21.32 -0.44 -12.75
N PHE A 6 -20.82 -1.40 -13.54
CA PHE A 6 -21.25 -2.79 -13.48
C PHE A 6 -20.94 -3.40 -12.11
N THR A 7 -19.70 -3.24 -11.65
CA THR A 7 -19.27 -3.72 -10.33
C THR A 7 -20.00 -3.03 -9.19
N ILE A 8 -20.26 -1.73 -9.29
CA ILE A 8 -21.06 -0.99 -8.29
C ILE A 8 -22.43 -1.62 -8.09
N LYS A 9 -23.15 -1.91 -9.19
CA LYS A 9 -24.49 -2.52 -9.11
C LYS A 9 -24.46 -3.90 -8.44
N HIS A 10 -23.45 -4.71 -8.73
CA HIS A 10 -23.30 -6.03 -8.12
C HIS A 10 -22.87 -5.95 -6.65
N LEU A 11 -21.89 -5.12 -6.31
CA LEU A 11 -21.48 -4.86 -4.92
C LEU A 11 -22.64 -4.34 -4.09
N SER A 12 -23.55 -3.54 -4.66
CA SER A 12 -24.75 -3.06 -3.96
C SER A 12 -25.65 -4.20 -3.50
N ARG A 13 -25.81 -5.25 -4.30
CA ARG A 13 -26.61 -6.43 -3.92
C ARG A 13 -25.93 -7.25 -2.83
N ILE A 14 -24.61 -7.42 -2.95
CA ILE A 14 -23.77 -8.16 -2.00
C ILE A 14 -23.76 -7.46 -0.64
N ILE A 15 -23.51 -6.15 -0.61
CA ILE A 15 -23.45 -5.38 0.64
C ILE A 15 -24.80 -5.33 1.37
N ASN A 16 -25.92 -5.40 0.65
CA ASN A 16 -27.24 -5.53 1.28
C ASN A 16 -27.51 -6.90 1.91
N GLY A 17 -26.70 -7.91 1.58
CA GLY A 17 -27.02 -9.31 1.86
C GLY A 17 -28.26 -9.79 1.11
N ASP A 18 -28.57 -9.19 -0.04
CA ASP A 18 -29.64 -9.64 -0.96
C ASP A 18 -29.06 -10.67 -1.95
N CYS A 19 -28.28 -11.63 -1.42
CA CYS A 19 -27.71 -12.78 -2.11
C CYS A 19 -27.58 -13.98 -1.16
N ASP A 20 -27.14 -15.11 -1.69
CA ASP A 20 -27.04 -16.42 -1.05
C ASP A 20 -25.69 -16.69 -0.37
N TYR A 21 -24.79 -15.70 -0.30
CA TYR A 21 -23.42 -15.89 0.21
C TYR A 21 -22.94 -14.79 1.17
N THR A 22 -23.76 -13.80 1.53
CA THR A 22 -23.42 -12.80 2.57
C THR A 22 -24.58 -12.59 3.54
N PRO A 23 -24.30 -12.36 4.84
CA PRO A 23 -25.32 -12.06 5.83
C PRO A 23 -26.18 -10.84 5.46
N TYR A 24 -27.48 -10.93 5.76
CA TYR A 24 -28.43 -9.86 5.53
C TYR A 24 -28.16 -8.63 6.42
N LEU A 25 -28.12 -7.44 5.82
CA LEU A 25 -28.02 -6.18 6.56
C LEU A 25 -29.35 -5.40 6.52
N THR A 26 -29.85 -5.07 7.70
CA THR A 26 -31.04 -4.22 7.85
C THR A 26 -30.75 -2.77 7.43
N GLY A 27 -31.78 -1.99 7.14
CA GLY A 27 -31.60 -0.59 6.76
C GLY A 27 -30.89 0.26 7.81
N SER A 28 -31.12 0.00 9.10
CA SER A 28 -30.39 0.65 10.20
C SER A 28 -28.91 0.25 10.23
N MET A 29 -28.60 -1.04 10.04
CA MET A 29 -27.22 -1.53 9.98
C MET A 29 -26.45 -0.94 8.80
N LEU A 30 -27.10 -0.79 7.64
CA LEU A 30 -26.48 -0.14 6.47
C LEU A 30 -26.19 1.34 6.73
N VAL A 31 -27.12 2.06 7.37
CA VAL A 31 -26.88 3.44 7.78
C VAL A 31 -25.70 3.53 8.75
N GLU A 32 -25.64 2.65 9.74
CA GLU A 32 -24.54 2.60 10.70
C GLU A 32 -23.18 2.32 10.02
N LEU A 33 -23.16 1.35 9.11
CA LEU A 33 -21.99 1.01 8.30
C LEU A 33 -21.47 2.22 7.55
N PHE A 34 -22.32 2.87 6.75
CA PHE A 34 -21.88 4.02 5.94
C PHE A 34 -21.56 5.24 6.80
N ASN A 35 -22.23 5.45 7.93
CA ASN A 35 -21.89 6.52 8.86
C ASN A 35 -20.46 6.38 9.42
N ARG A 36 -19.96 5.16 9.66
CA ARG A 36 -18.53 4.93 10.01
C ARG A 36 -17.55 5.43 8.95
N TYR A 37 -18.00 5.54 7.70
CA TYR A 37 -17.18 6.03 6.58
C TYR A 37 -17.42 7.50 6.22
N GLY A 38 -18.07 8.25 7.10
CA GLY A 38 -18.20 9.70 7.01
C GLY A 38 -19.50 10.20 6.41
N PHE A 39 -20.51 9.33 6.32
CA PHE A 39 -21.89 9.77 6.09
C PHE A 39 -22.58 10.13 7.42
N ARG A 40 -23.74 10.79 7.33
CA ARG A 40 -24.55 11.22 8.49
C ARG A 40 -26.03 11.02 8.20
N ASP A 41 -26.38 9.82 7.77
CA ASP A 41 -27.75 9.48 7.43
C ASP A 41 -28.49 8.90 8.65
N THR A 42 -29.82 8.90 8.57
CA THR A 42 -30.72 8.32 9.59
C THR A 42 -31.73 7.40 8.91
N TYR A 43 -32.00 6.24 9.51
CA TYR A 43 -33.01 5.31 9.01
C TYR A 43 -34.40 5.67 9.57
N GLY A 44 -35.41 5.82 8.71
CA GLY A 44 -36.76 6.26 9.12
C GLY A 44 -37.78 6.31 8.00
N GLN A 45 -38.92 6.99 8.21
CA GLN A 45 -39.93 7.16 7.17
C GLN A 45 -39.38 7.93 5.96
N GLY A 46 -39.74 7.47 4.76
CA GLY A 46 -39.23 8.02 3.50
C GLY A 46 -37.82 7.55 3.12
N PHE A 47 -37.22 6.62 3.89
CA PHE A 47 -35.93 6.05 3.53
C PHE A 47 -36.00 5.30 2.19
N PRO A 48 -35.04 5.50 1.28
CA PRO A 48 -35.02 4.81 -0.01
C PRO A 48 -34.90 3.28 0.16
N SER A 49 -35.10 2.54 -0.93
CA SER A 49 -34.81 1.10 -0.88
C SER A 49 -33.35 0.86 -0.49
N ARG A 50 -33.08 -0.21 0.27
CA ARG A 50 -31.71 -0.55 0.70
C ARG A 50 -30.76 -0.63 -0.49
N TRP A 51 -31.21 -1.24 -1.59
CA TRP A 51 -30.47 -1.30 -2.84
C TRP A 51 -30.08 0.07 -3.38
N LEU A 52 -31.05 0.98 -3.51
CA LEU A 52 -30.79 2.33 -4.01
C LEU A 52 -29.85 3.12 -3.07
N TYR A 53 -30.08 3.01 -1.76
CA TYR A 53 -29.24 3.64 -0.75
C TYR A 53 -27.79 3.20 -0.88
N VAL A 54 -27.54 1.88 -0.89
CA VAL A 54 -26.19 1.33 -0.97
C VAL A 54 -25.52 1.68 -2.29
N GLU A 55 -26.22 1.61 -3.42
CA GLU A 55 -25.67 2.00 -4.72
C GLU A 55 -25.20 3.46 -4.72
N GLU A 56 -26.02 4.38 -4.21
CA GLU A 56 -25.64 5.79 -4.09
C GLU A 56 -24.42 6.00 -3.19
N LYS A 57 -24.32 5.26 -2.07
CA LYS A 57 -23.16 5.37 -1.18
C LYS A 57 -21.90 4.82 -1.81
N ILE A 58 -21.97 3.67 -2.48
CA ILE A 58 -20.83 3.10 -3.22
C ILE A 58 -20.37 4.08 -4.31
N LYS A 59 -21.28 4.68 -5.07
CA LYS A 59 -20.96 5.70 -6.07
C LYS A 59 -20.19 6.88 -5.48
N LYS A 60 -20.65 7.39 -4.33
CA LYS A 60 -19.97 8.49 -3.61
C LYS A 60 -18.59 8.09 -3.06
N LEU A 61 -18.41 6.82 -2.69
CA LEU A 61 -17.13 6.30 -2.20
C LEU A 61 -16.20 5.81 -3.33
N ASN A 62 -16.69 5.68 -4.56
CA ASN A 62 -15.92 5.15 -5.67
C ASN A 62 -14.69 6.04 -5.96
N GLY A 63 -13.54 5.40 -6.16
CA GLY A 63 -12.25 6.08 -6.28
C GLY A 63 -11.55 6.36 -4.94
N SER A 64 -12.23 6.21 -3.80
CA SER A 64 -11.62 6.44 -2.48
C SER A 64 -11.07 5.16 -1.84
N VAL A 65 -10.24 5.30 -0.80
CA VAL A 65 -9.81 4.19 0.07
C VAL A 65 -10.97 3.67 0.92
N LYS A 66 -11.98 4.49 1.18
CA LYS A 66 -13.13 4.12 2.03
C LYS A 66 -13.98 3.01 1.40
N LEU A 67 -14.12 2.98 0.07
CA LEU A 67 -14.84 1.91 -0.62
C LEU A 67 -14.20 0.54 -0.34
N ALA A 68 -12.87 0.47 -0.39
CA ALA A 68 -12.15 -0.77 -0.08
C ALA A 68 -12.42 -1.21 1.35
N LYS A 69 -12.36 -0.28 2.31
CA LYS A 69 -12.64 -0.57 3.73
C LYS A 69 -14.07 -1.07 3.96
N VAL A 70 -15.07 -0.53 3.27
CA VAL A 70 -16.46 -1.03 3.33
C VAL A 70 -16.52 -2.49 2.90
N ILE A 71 -15.90 -2.84 1.77
CA ILE A 71 -15.92 -4.21 1.26
C ILE A 71 -15.19 -5.14 2.23
N GLU A 72 -14.05 -4.73 2.79
CA GLU A 72 -13.31 -5.50 3.81
C GLU A 72 -14.14 -5.75 5.08
N GLU A 73 -14.97 -4.80 5.52
CA GLU A 73 -15.85 -4.97 6.69
C GLU A 73 -16.98 -5.98 6.42
N ILE A 74 -17.46 -6.03 5.18
CA ILE A 74 -18.50 -6.97 4.74
C ILE A 74 -18.00 -8.41 4.70
N VAL A 75 -16.69 -8.60 4.49
CA VAL A 75 -16.04 -9.91 4.54
C VAL A 75 -15.22 -10.11 5.82
N ASP A 76 -15.53 -9.38 6.90
CA ASP A 76 -14.93 -9.68 8.20
C ASP A 76 -15.45 -11.04 8.69
N PRO A 77 -14.59 -12.05 8.94
CA PRO A 77 -15.03 -13.39 9.34
C PRO A 77 -15.92 -13.41 10.59
N ARG A 78 -15.81 -12.41 11.47
CA ARG A 78 -16.63 -12.30 12.69
C ARG A 78 -18.10 -12.05 12.38
N SER A 79 -18.42 -11.40 11.26
CA SER A 79 -19.79 -11.15 10.80
C SER A 79 -20.49 -12.43 10.32
N TYR A 80 -19.76 -13.54 10.17
CA TYR A 80 -20.26 -14.82 9.69
C TYR A 80 -20.37 -15.88 10.80
N TYR A 81 -19.93 -15.56 12.03
CA TYR A 81 -19.78 -16.53 13.13
C TYR A 81 -21.07 -17.28 13.49
N ASP A 82 -22.21 -16.57 13.53
CA ASP A 82 -23.53 -17.14 13.85
C ASP A 82 -24.43 -17.25 12.60
N THR A 83 -23.83 -17.50 11.43
CA THR A 83 -24.57 -17.58 10.16
C THR A 83 -24.26 -18.89 9.43
N GLU A 84 -25.15 -19.30 8.54
CA GLU A 84 -24.91 -20.47 7.66
C GLU A 84 -23.92 -20.17 6.52
N PHE A 85 -23.60 -18.88 6.31
CA PHE A 85 -22.71 -18.43 5.24
C PHE A 85 -21.24 -18.63 5.58
N LYS A 86 -20.42 -18.86 4.54
CA LYS A 86 -18.97 -18.96 4.67
C LYS A 86 -18.31 -17.73 4.07
N VAL A 87 -17.51 -17.03 4.86
CA VAL A 87 -16.79 -15.84 4.41
C VAL A 87 -15.91 -16.10 3.18
N ALA A 88 -15.30 -17.29 3.07
CA ALA A 88 -14.51 -17.68 1.90
C ALA A 88 -15.34 -17.70 0.62
N GLU A 89 -16.59 -18.18 0.68
CA GLU A 89 -17.49 -18.17 -0.47
C GLU A 89 -17.89 -16.73 -0.85
N ALA A 90 -18.18 -15.88 0.12
CA ALA A 90 -18.44 -14.46 -0.12
C ALA A 90 -17.27 -13.79 -0.85
N VAL A 91 -16.05 -14.04 -0.37
CA VAL A 91 -14.80 -13.52 -0.94
C VAL A 91 -14.64 -13.97 -2.39
N ASP A 92 -14.84 -15.25 -2.69
CA ASP A 92 -14.74 -15.79 -4.05
C ASP A 92 -15.76 -15.14 -4.99
N LYS A 93 -17.02 -14.97 -4.54
CA LYS A 93 -18.06 -14.32 -5.34
C LYS A 93 -17.77 -12.85 -5.59
N ILE A 94 -17.24 -12.14 -4.60
CA ILE A 94 -16.82 -10.74 -4.75
C ILE A 94 -15.64 -10.66 -5.74
N ASN A 95 -14.63 -11.52 -5.60
CA ASN A 95 -13.45 -11.57 -6.46
C ASN A 95 -13.80 -11.83 -7.93
N ASN A 96 -14.82 -12.64 -8.20
CA ASN A 96 -15.34 -12.86 -9.57
C ASN A 96 -15.85 -11.58 -10.25
N ILE A 97 -16.09 -10.50 -9.50
CA ILE A 97 -16.55 -9.22 -10.04
C ILE A 97 -15.42 -8.20 -9.99
N ILE A 98 -14.81 -7.98 -8.81
CA ILE A 98 -13.83 -6.90 -8.62
C ILE A 98 -12.49 -7.16 -9.32
N SER A 99 -12.20 -8.41 -9.71
CA SER A 99 -10.99 -8.75 -10.47
C SER A 99 -10.94 -8.09 -11.84
N TYR A 100 -12.09 -7.89 -12.49
CA TYR A 100 -12.18 -7.18 -13.76
C TYR A 100 -11.85 -5.69 -13.63
N ASP A 101 -11.95 -5.12 -12.43
CA ASP A 101 -11.52 -3.75 -12.15
C ASP A 101 -10.08 -3.68 -11.58
N GLY A 102 -9.34 -4.80 -11.58
CA GLY A 102 -7.96 -4.84 -11.10
C GLY A 102 -7.82 -4.92 -9.58
N TYR A 103 -8.78 -5.54 -8.88
CA TYR A 103 -8.71 -5.74 -7.42
C TYR A 103 -9.00 -7.18 -7.03
N LEU A 104 -8.42 -7.63 -5.91
CA LEU A 104 -8.74 -8.90 -5.27
C LEU A 104 -8.79 -8.74 -3.75
N LEU A 105 -9.67 -9.48 -3.11
CA LEU A 105 -9.61 -9.76 -1.69
C LEU A 105 -8.64 -10.92 -1.47
N ILE A 106 -7.60 -10.68 -0.67
CA ILE A 106 -6.65 -11.69 -0.22
C ILE A 106 -6.70 -11.84 1.29
N GLU A 107 -6.44 -13.04 1.79
CA GLU A 107 -6.31 -13.29 3.22
C GLU A 107 -4.98 -12.71 3.73
N LYS A 108 -5.05 -11.80 4.71
CA LYS A 108 -3.90 -11.29 5.46
C LYS A 108 -4.13 -11.56 6.95
N GLY A 109 -3.41 -12.54 7.50
CA GLY A 109 -3.60 -12.97 8.88
C GLY A 109 -4.94 -13.69 9.07
N LYS A 110 -5.87 -13.08 9.82
CA LYS A 110 -7.23 -13.61 10.06
C LYS A 110 -8.34 -12.76 9.42
N ARG A 111 -8.00 -11.90 8.47
CA ARG A 111 -8.93 -10.98 7.80
C ARG A 111 -8.63 -10.93 6.31
N TYR A 112 -9.60 -10.48 5.53
CA TYR A 112 -9.42 -10.21 4.11
C TYR A 112 -9.10 -8.74 3.87
N LYS A 113 -8.23 -8.49 2.88
CA LYS A 113 -7.79 -7.15 2.47
C LYS A 113 -7.90 -6.99 0.98
N ILE A 114 -8.40 -5.84 0.53
CA ILE A 114 -8.38 -5.51 -0.89
C ILE A 114 -6.97 -5.14 -1.29
N VAL A 115 -6.46 -5.84 -2.28
CA VAL A 115 -5.24 -5.49 -3.01
C VAL A 115 -5.61 -5.14 -4.43
N ASN A 116 -4.89 -4.19 -5.01
CA ASN A 116 -4.98 -3.94 -6.43
C ASN A 116 -4.04 -4.94 -7.15
N THR A 117 -4.56 -5.71 -8.10
CA THR A 117 -3.81 -6.77 -8.80
C THR A 117 -2.84 -6.24 -9.83
N GLU A 118 -3.06 -5.02 -10.32
CA GLU A 118 -2.08 -4.32 -11.12
C GLU A 118 -0.91 -3.82 -10.24
N SER A 119 -1.17 -3.73 -8.94
CA SER A 119 -0.34 -3.29 -7.82
C SER A 119 0.18 -4.47 -6.98
N VAL A 120 0.61 -5.57 -7.61
CA VAL A 120 1.46 -6.55 -6.91
C VAL A 120 2.77 -5.84 -6.56
N TYR A 121 2.79 -5.23 -5.39
CA TYR A 121 3.94 -4.64 -4.74
C TYR A 121 4.38 -5.55 -3.60
N ILE A 122 5.66 -5.45 -3.26
CA ILE A 122 6.12 -5.84 -1.93
C ILE A 122 5.38 -4.89 -0.98
N GLU A 123 4.46 -5.45 -0.21
CA GLU A 123 3.78 -4.78 0.91
C GLU A 123 4.66 -5.01 2.13
N PRO A 124 5.45 -4.01 2.53
CA PRO A 124 6.48 -4.24 3.52
C PRO A 124 5.85 -4.28 4.92
N GLU A 125 6.04 -5.39 5.63
CA GLU A 125 5.30 -5.71 6.86
C GLU A 125 5.75 -4.83 8.03
N SER A 126 7.05 -4.51 8.08
CA SER A 126 7.66 -3.73 9.15
C SER A 126 7.62 -2.22 8.96
N LEU A 127 7.29 -1.72 7.76
CA LEU A 127 7.08 -0.28 7.57
C LEU A 127 5.83 0.24 8.31
N GLY A 128 4.92 -0.66 8.71
CA GLY A 128 3.78 -0.33 9.57
C GLY A 128 4.08 -0.33 11.08
N GLU A 129 5.23 -0.85 11.53
CA GLU A 129 5.59 -0.89 12.96
C GLU A 129 6.21 0.43 13.45
N ILE A 130 6.79 1.22 12.54
CA ILE A 130 7.16 2.60 12.83
C ILE A 130 5.93 3.44 12.52
N GLU A 131 5.18 3.87 13.54
CA GLU A 131 4.10 4.85 13.39
C GLU A 131 4.67 6.14 12.78
N ASN A 132 4.70 6.19 11.45
CA ASN A 132 5.11 7.36 10.71
C ASN A 132 4.12 7.55 9.56
N ASP A 133 3.08 8.34 9.84
CA ASP A 133 2.05 8.74 8.87
C ASP A 133 2.68 9.24 7.56
N PHE A 134 3.85 9.88 7.65
CA PHE A 134 4.60 10.37 6.50
C PHE A 134 5.13 9.23 5.61
N LEU A 135 5.63 8.14 6.18
CA LEU A 135 6.15 7.01 5.39
C LEU A 135 5.03 6.30 4.64
N THR A 136 3.90 6.09 5.31
CA THR A 136 2.68 5.56 4.70
C THR A 136 2.20 6.47 3.55
N GLU A 137 2.29 7.79 3.73
CA GLU A 137 1.98 8.76 2.69
C GLU A 137 2.94 8.67 1.48
N GLN A 138 4.24 8.50 1.70
CA GLN A 138 5.23 8.36 0.61
C GLN A 138 5.04 7.07 -0.19
N ILE A 139 4.77 5.95 0.49
CA ILE A 139 4.47 4.67 -0.17
C ILE A 139 3.22 4.82 -1.03
N LYS A 140 2.16 5.40 -0.47
CA LYS A 140 0.91 5.65 -1.19
C LYS A 140 1.13 6.55 -2.40
N LYS A 141 1.95 7.61 -2.28
CA LYS A 141 2.30 8.50 -3.39
C LYS A 141 3.03 7.76 -4.52
N CYS A 142 3.89 6.78 -4.23
CA CYS A 142 4.49 5.94 -5.26
C CYS A 142 3.42 5.15 -6.02
N ASP A 143 2.49 4.53 -5.28
CA ASP A 143 1.48 3.64 -5.86
C ASP A 143 0.44 4.42 -6.66
N ASP A 144 -0.05 5.54 -6.11
CA ASP A 144 -0.97 6.47 -6.80
C ASP A 144 -0.36 6.94 -8.12
N LYS A 145 0.93 7.27 -8.16
CA LYS A 145 1.61 7.70 -9.41
C LYS A 145 1.71 6.62 -10.47
N ILE A 146 1.92 5.37 -10.08
CA ILE A 146 1.90 4.25 -11.04
C ILE A 146 0.49 4.05 -11.61
N LEU A 147 -0.54 4.20 -10.78
CA LEU A 147 -1.95 4.07 -11.20
C LEU A 147 -2.40 5.23 -12.11
N GLU A 148 -1.87 6.43 -11.88
CA GLU A 148 -2.10 7.61 -12.72
C GLU A 148 -1.31 7.57 -14.04
N GLU A 149 -0.53 6.52 -14.29
CA GLU A 149 0.43 6.42 -15.41
C GLU A 149 1.49 7.54 -15.43
N ASP A 150 1.70 8.20 -14.29
CA ASP A 150 2.76 9.18 -14.07
C ASP A 150 4.04 8.46 -13.62
N PHE A 151 4.66 7.75 -14.57
CA PHE A 151 5.84 6.92 -14.32
C PHE A 151 7.06 7.75 -13.88
N ASP A 152 7.22 8.96 -14.41
CA ASP A 152 8.27 9.89 -14.00
C ASP A 152 8.09 10.33 -12.53
N GLY A 153 6.85 10.66 -12.15
CA GLY A 153 6.49 10.98 -10.78
C GLY A 153 6.69 9.79 -9.83
N ALA A 154 6.34 8.58 -10.27
CA ALA A 154 6.56 7.37 -9.48
C ALA A 154 8.05 7.11 -9.21
N ILE A 155 8.93 7.29 -10.21
CA ILE A 155 10.38 7.16 -10.04
C ILE A 155 10.94 8.23 -9.11
N THR A 156 10.44 9.46 -9.22
CA THR A 156 10.82 10.56 -8.32
C THR A 156 10.44 10.21 -6.88
N ASN A 157 9.21 9.73 -6.67
CA ASN A 157 8.73 9.33 -5.34
C ASN A 157 9.49 8.12 -4.79
N ALA A 158 9.92 7.17 -5.64
CA ALA A 158 10.76 6.06 -5.21
C ALA A 158 12.08 6.54 -4.61
N ARG A 159 12.76 7.51 -5.27
CA ARG A 159 13.97 8.12 -4.69
C ARG A 159 13.65 8.80 -3.36
N THR A 160 12.58 9.60 -3.30
CA THR A 160 12.16 10.32 -2.09
C THR A 160 11.83 9.37 -0.93
N LEU A 161 11.24 8.21 -1.20
CA LEU A 161 10.96 7.19 -0.20
C LEU A 161 12.24 6.67 0.45
N ALA A 162 13.20 6.19 -0.36
CA ALA A 162 14.50 5.72 0.15
C ALA A 162 15.24 6.82 0.91
N GLU A 163 15.25 8.04 0.37
CA GLU A 163 15.88 9.21 0.99
C GLU A 163 15.26 9.53 2.35
N THR A 164 13.94 9.58 2.41
CA THR A 164 13.19 9.85 3.65
C THR A 164 13.54 8.84 4.74
N VAL A 165 13.51 7.54 4.42
CA VAL A 165 13.78 6.50 5.40
C VAL A 165 15.22 6.59 5.90
N ILE A 166 16.18 6.76 4.99
CA ILE A 166 17.59 6.89 5.36
C ILE A 166 17.82 8.12 6.24
N VAL A 167 17.27 9.28 5.85
CA VAL A 167 17.45 10.53 6.59
C VAL A 167 16.74 10.50 7.93
N ASP A 168 15.54 9.92 8.03
CA ASP A 168 14.81 9.77 9.30
C ASP A 168 15.61 8.93 10.30
N ILE A 169 16.15 7.79 9.86
CA ILE A 169 17.00 6.94 10.70
C ILE A 169 18.27 7.70 11.13
N LEU A 170 18.99 8.31 10.18
CA LEU A 170 20.22 9.05 10.51
C LEU A 170 19.94 10.22 11.48
N SER A 171 18.85 10.96 11.29
CA SER A 171 18.50 12.08 12.17
C SER A 171 18.22 11.66 13.62
N LYS A 172 17.74 10.43 13.83
CA LYS A 172 17.40 9.88 15.15
C LYS A 172 18.59 9.24 15.84
N TYR A 173 19.48 8.60 15.09
CA TYR A 173 20.53 7.71 15.63
C TYR A 173 21.97 8.16 15.33
N ASP A 174 22.15 9.18 14.49
CA ASP A 174 23.43 9.77 14.13
C ASP A 174 23.34 11.30 14.23
N LEU A 175 23.36 11.81 15.47
CA LEU A 175 23.05 13.20 15.81
C LEU A 175 23.96 14.24 15.13
N ASP A 176 25.16 13.85 14.69
CA ASP A 176 26.10 14.71 13.99
C ASP A 176 25.84 14.79 12.48
N TYR A 177 24.93 13.96 11.95
CA TYR A 177 24.66 13.90 10.53
C TYR A 177 23.73 15.03 10.07
N GLN A 178 24.23 15.84 9.14
CA GLN A 178 23.43 16.83 8.43
C GLN A 178 23.24 16.43 6.98
N TYR A 179 21.99 16.18 6.60
CA TYR A 179 21.66 15.81 5.23
C TYR A 179 21.86 17.00 4.27
N LYS A 180 22.55 16.75 3.14
CA LYS A 180 22.90 17.76 2.13
C LYS A 180 22.31 17.49 0.74
N GLY A 181 21.27 16.67 0.64
CA GLY A 181 20.64 16.33 -0.65
C GLY A 181 21.35 15.23 -1.45
N ASP A 182 22.38 14.59 -0.89
CA ASP A 182 23.12 13.51 -1.52
C ASP A 182 22.69 12.15 -0.93
N LEU A 183 21.85 11.43 -1.68
CA LEU A 183 21.36 10.11 -1.31
C LEU A 183 22.48 9.06 -1.20
N ILE A 184 23.50 9.14 -2.07
CA ILE A 184 24.61 8.18 -2.08
C ILE A 184 25.43 8.36 -0.81
N ALA A 185 25.77 9.61 -0.46
CA ALA A 185 26.47 9.92 0.78
C ALA A 185 25.68 9.51 2.02
N ALA A 186 24.36 9.77 2.03
CA ALA A 186 23.48 9.34 3.12
C ALA A 186 23.47 7.82 3.27
N TYR A 187 23.41 7.08 2.16
CA TYR A 187 23.46 5.62 2.21
C TYR A 187 24.80 5.09 2.74
N GLN A 188 25.92 5.70 2.34
CA GLN A 188 27.22 5.32 2.91
C GLN A 188 27.28 5.54 4.43
N ARG A 189 26.61 6.58 4.93
CA ARG A 189 26.54 6.87 6.35
C ARG A 189 25.68 5.83 7.09
N ILE A 190 24.46 5.56 6.64
CA ILE A 190 23.56 4.59 7.30
C ILE A 190 24.10 3.16 7.21
N LYS A 191 24.80 2.81 6.12
CA LYS A 191 25.49 1.51 5.98
C LYS A 191 26.47 1.27 7.14
N ARG A 192 27.22 2.31 7.53
CA ARG A 192 28.15 2.23 8.66
C ARG A 192 27.41 2.17 10.00
N LEU A 193 26.40 3.02 10.18
CA LEU A 193 25.56 3.05 11.38
C LEU A 193 24.96 1.67 11.68
N LEU A 194 24.43 0.99 10.66
CA LEU A 194 23.77 -0.30 10.78
C LEU A 194 24.72 -1.51 10.60
N ASN A 195 26.04 -1.29 10.51
CA ASN A 195 27.04 -2.35 10.30
C ASN A 195 26.79 -3.22 9.04
N LEU A 196 26.31 -2.61 7.96
CA LEU A 196 25.94 -3.27 6.70
C LEU A 196 27.08 -3.26 5.67
N ASP A 197 28.34 -3.22 6.11
CA ASP A 197 29.47 -3.19 5.18
C ASP A 197 29.68 -4.58 4.53
N PRO A 198 29.66 -4.70 3.18
CA PRO A 198 29.99 -5.96 2.50
C PRO A 198 31.38 -6.51 2.82
N SER A 199 32.29 -5.67 3.32
CA SER A 199 33.63 -6.06 3.75
C SER A 199 33.64 -6.84 5.06
N ASN A 200 32.51 -6.88 5.79
CA ASN A 200 32.42 -7.57 7.07
C ASN A 200 32.69 -9.07 6.89
N ILE A 201 33.74 -9.56 7.56
CA ILE A 201 34.22 -10.94 7.44
C ILE A 201 33.22 -11.97 7.94
N ASP A 202 32.35 -11.59 8.88
CA ASP A 202 31.37 -12.47 9.50
C ASP A 202 30.16 -12.75 8.58
N TYR A 203 30.01 -12.01 7.49
CA TYR A 203 28.93 -12.23 6.54
C TYR A 203 29.25 -13.33 5.52
N PRO A 204 28.30 -14.23 5.23
CA PRO A 204 28.39 -15.13 4.08
C PRO A 204 28.54 -14.34 2.77
N ASP A 205 29.27 -14.87 1.80
CA ASP A 205 29.53 -14.18 0.53
C ASP A 205 28.25 -13.83 -0.24
N SER A 206 27.20 -14.66 -0.12
CA SER A 206 25.88 -14.36 -0.70
C SER A 206 25.26 -13.09 -0.11
N ILE A 207 25.40 -12.86 1.20
CA ILE A 207 24.93 -11.63 1.87
C ILE A 207 25.77 -10.44 1.42
N LYS A 208 27.11 -10.58 1.36
CA LYS A 208 27.99 -9.52 0.87
C LYS A 208 27.63 -9.10 -0.56
N GLN A 209 27.31 -10.07 -1.43
CA GLN A 209 26.88 -9.80 -2.80
C GLN A 209 25.57 -9.01 -2.85
N ILE A 210 24.57 -9.39 -2.02
CA ILE A 210 23.29 -8.66 -1.94
C ILE A 210 23.52 -7.23 -1.42
N LEU A 211 24.29 -7.05 -0.35
CA LEU A 211 24.62 -5.73 0.20
C LEU A 211 25.35 -4.85 -0.82
N SER A 212 26.22 -5.44 -1.64
CA SER A 212 26.88 -4.76 -2.76
C SER A 212 25.88 -4.36 -3.84
N GLY A 213 24.90 -5.23 -4.13
CA GLY A 213 23.78 -4.93 -5.02
C GLY A 213 22.93 -3.74 -4.54
N LEU A 214 22.69 -3.63 -3.23
CA LEU A 214 21.96 -2.48 -2.66
C LEU A 214 22.68 -1.14 -2.91
N ILE A 215 24.02 -1.13 -2.88
CA ILE A 215 24.81 0.07 -3.26
C ILE A 215 24.52 0.46 -4.72
N SER A 216 24.50 -0.51 -5.64
CA SER A 216 24.18 -0.26 -7.05
C SER A 216 22.74 0.25 -7.23
N ILE A 217 21.78 -0.28 -6.48
CA ILE A 217 20.39 0.19 -6.48
C ILE A 217 20.30 1.65 -6.04
N ILE A 218 20.98 2.04 -4.95
CA ILE A 218 21.02 3.43 -4.48
C ILE A 218 21.59 4.36 -5.54
N ASN A 219 22.70 3.97 -6.18
CA ASN A 219 23.28 4.75 -7.27
C ASN A 219 22.31 4.91 -8.44
N GLY A 220 21.60 3.83 -8.80
CA GLY A 220 20.54 3.86 -9.81
C GLY A 220 19.42 4.84 -9.44
N LEU A 221 18.83 4.70 -8.26
CA LEU A 221 17.75 5.58 -7.77
C LEU A 221 18.16 7.06 -7.70
N ALA A 222 19.39 7.34 -7.28
CA ALA A 222 19.92 8.70 -7.24
C ALA A 222 20.02 9.32 -8.64
N ASN A 223 20.39 8.54 -9.66
CA ASN A 223 20.65 9.05 -11.00
C ASN A 223 19.41 9.02 -11.92
N MET A 224 18.48 8.08 -11.73
CA MET A 224 17.30 7.89 -12.58
C MET A 224 16.49 9.17 -12.80
N ARG A 225 16.33 10.01 -11.76
CA ARG A 225 15.63 11.30 -11.92
C ARG A 225 16.31 12.21 -12.94
N ASN A 226 17.64 12.31 -12.90
CA ASN A 226 18.38 13.23 -13.76
C ASN A 226 18.36 12.78 -15.23
N GLU A 227 18.31 11.47 -15.47
CA GLU A 227 18.24 10.90 -16.83
C GLU A 227 16.83 10.99 -17.45
N MET A 228 15.78 11.03 -16.63
CA MET A 228 14.38 10.93 -17.08
C MET A 228 13.59 12.24 -17.00
N SER A 229 14.06 13.22 -16.21
CA SER A 229 13.32 14.45 -15.88
C SER A 229 13.78 15.70 -16.65
N ASP A 230 14.93 15.70 -17.32
CA ASP A 230 15.44 16.88 -18.04
C ASP A 230 14.74 17.09 -19.40
N ALA A 231 13.96 18.17 -19.51
CA ALA A 231 13.14 18.51 -20.68
C ALA A 231 13.98 18.85 -21.94
N HIS A 232 15.24 19.24 -21.77
CA HIS A 232 16.14 19.53 -22.90
C HIS A 232 16.86 18.29 -23.43
N THR A 233 16.91 17.20 -22.64
CA THR A 233 17.71 16.00 -22.94
C THR A 233 16.97 14.72 -22.58
N ARG A 234 15.65 14.66 -22.75
CA ARG A 234 14.84 13.48 -22.41
C ARG A 234 15.19 12.32 -23.33
N ARG A 235 16.21 11.52 -22.96
CA ARG A 235 16.71 10.39 -23.77
C ARG A 235 15.82 9.16 -23.68
N TYR A 236 15.04 9.04 -22.61
CA TYR A 236 14.24 7.85 -22.33
C TYR A 236 12.95 8.21 -21.61
N LYS A 237 11.81 7.72 -22.11
CA LYS A 237 10.51 7.83 -21.43
C LYS A 237 10.29 6.55 -20.60
N PRO A 238 10.20 6.63 -19.27
CA PRO A 238 9.97 5.46 -18.46
C PRO A 238 8.59 4.86 -18.75
N GLU A 239 8.56 3.53 -18.84
CA GLU A 239 7.33 2.74 -18.90
C GLU A 239 6.99 2.17 -17.53
N ARG A 240 5.77 1.64 -17.39
CA ARG A 240 5.23 1.07 -16.14
C ARG A 240 6.21 0.14 -15.41
N HIS A 241 6.88 -0.76 -16.13
CA HIS A 241 7.79 -1.72 -15.52
C HIS A 241 9.07 -1.08 -14.95
N HIS A 242 9.55 0.03 -15.52
CA HIS A 242 10.66 0.81 -14.98
C HIS A 242 10.27 1.53 -13.69
N ALA A 243 9.08 2.13 -13.67
CA ALA A 243 8.55 2.75 -12.45
C ALA A 243 8.35 1.71 -11.34
N LYS A 244 7.79 0.54 -11.68
CA LYS A 244 7.66 -0.58 -10.73
C LYS A 244 9.00 -1.06 -10.20
N LEU A 245 10.04 -1.16 -11.04
CA LEU A 245 11.38 -1.53 -10.61
C LEU A 245 11.91 -0.54 -9.57
N ALA A 246 11.88 0.76 -9.86
CA ALA A 246 12.36 1.79 -8.93
C ALA A 246 11.60 1.78 -7.61
N VAL A 247 10.26 1.77 -7.67
CA VAL A 247 9.40 1.76 -6.48
C VAL A 247 9.64 0.51 -5.63
N ASN A 248 9.66 -0.68 -6.23
CA ASN A 248 9.90 -1.92 -5.49
C ASN A 248 11.31 -1.96 -4.90
N SER A 249 12.34 -1.55 -5.65
CA SER A 249 13.70 -1.46 -5.13
C SER A 249 13.79 -0.53 -3.92
N SER A 250 13.10 0.62 -3.95
CA SER A 250 13.03 1.53 -2.81
C SER A 250 12.28 0.92 -1.62
N LYS A 251 11.15 0.23 -1.85
CA LYS A 251 10.37 -0.42 -0.78
C LYS A 251 11.20 -1.50 -0.08
N THR A 252 11.79 -2.43 -0.84
CA THR A 252 12.65 -3.50 -0.32
C THR A 252 13.84 -2.95 0.47
N LEU A 253 14.52 -1.94 -0.07
CA LEU A 253 15.65 -1.31 0.62
C LEU A 253 15.20 -0.69 1.95
N SER A 254 14.11 0.08 1.92
CA SER A 254 13.59 0.78 3.09
C SER A 254 13.17 -0.18 4.19
N GLU A 255 12.45 -1.24 3.83
CA GLU A 255 12.03 -2.31 4.74
C GLU A 255 13.24 -2.99 5.38
N PHE A 256 14.22 -3.40 4.58
CA PHE A 256 15.43 -4.05 5.09
C PHE A 256 16.21 -3.16 6.08
N LEU A 257 16.33 -1.86 5.81
CA LEU A 257 17.00 -0.93 6.72
C LEU A 257 16.25 -0.80 8.05
N ILE A 258 14.92 -0.74 8.00
CA ILE A 258 14.06 -0.66 9.18
C ILE A 258 14.11 -1.96 9.99
N ASP A 259 14.01 -3.13 9.35
CA ASP A 259 14.17 -4.43 10.02
C ASP A 259 15.52 -4.56 10.71
N THR A 260 16.57 -4.10 10.04
CA THR A 260 17.93 -4.11 10.60
C THR A 260 18.01 -3.22 11.83
N LEU A 261 17.45 -2.02 11.76
CA LEU A 261 17.37 -1.09 12.89
C LEU A 261 16.57 -1.69 14.06
N ILE A 262 15.37 -2.19 13.80
CA ILE A 262 14.51 -2.83 14.81
C ILE A 262 15.26 -3.98 15.49
N LYS A 263 15.95 -4.82 14.72
CA LYS A 263 16.75 -5.94 15.26
C LYS A 263 17.90 -5.46 16.15
N GLN A 264 18.58 -4.37 15.78
CA GLN A 264 19.68 -3.81 16.56
C GLN A 264 19.17 -3.23 17.89
N TYR A 265 18.10 -2.43 17.86
CA TYR A 265 17.63 -1.68 19.02
C TYR A 265 16.56 -2.40 19.88
N ARG A 266 15.90 -3.46 19.38
CA ARG A 266 15.11 -4.37 20.24
C ARG A 266 15.97 -5.25 21.14
N LYS A 267 17.28 -5.40 20.88
CA LYS A 267 18.20 -6.15 21.75
C LYS A 267 18.72 -5.35 22.95
N GLU A 268 18.42 -4.05 23.03
CA GLU A 268 18.88 -3.15 24.10
C GLU A 268 17.80 -2.88 25.18
N ARG A 269 16.66 -3.59 25.13
CA ARG A 269 15.61 -3.59 26.16
C ARG A 269 15.37 -5.01 26.67
#